data_AF-A0A0F7FE70-F1
#
_entry.id   AF-A0A0F7FE70-F1
#
_cell.length_a   1.000
_cell.length_b   1.000
_cell.length_c   1.000
_cell.angle_alpha   90.00
_cell.angle_beta   90.00
_cell.angle_gamma   90.00
#
_symmetry.space_group_name_H-M   'P 1'
#
loop_
_entity.id
_entity.type
_entity.pdbx_description
1 polymer ?
#
loop_
_entity_poly.entity_id
_entity_poly.type
_entity_poly.pdbx_seq_one_letter_code
_entity_poly.pdbx_strand_id
1 'polypeptide(L)'
;MGSINPSLLHIGTTLGALLMALMVIFIRLKASDRPVTLRKILIPPLGMSTGFIMFAVPEVRVPLWWALAAFLAGWFVFAYPLIKTTTFHEKEGLIYAKRSKSFILVLLGLLLVRTLLHEFIDRYISIPQSGGLFFILAFGMILHWRVFMFRTYRKLVPQDALISR
;
A
#
# COMPACT_ATOMS: atom_id res chain seq x y z
N MET A 1 10.22 28.48 -32.37
CA MET A 1 9.53 27.57 -31.42
C MET A 1 10.11 26.19 -31.63
N GLY A 2 10.93 25.70 -30.69
CA GLY A 2 11.68 24.45 -30.84
C GLY A 2 10.74 23.26 -31.00
N SER A 3 10.93 22.48 -32.06
CA SER A 3 10.26 21.20 -32.30
C SER A 3 10.71 20.21 -31.22
N ILE A 4 9.92 20.08 -30.16
CA ILE A 4 10.17 19.08 -29.13
C ILE A 4 9.94 17.71 -29.78
N ASN A 5 11.02 16.94 -29.97
CA ASN A 5 10.98 15.66 -30.65
C ASN A 5 10.16 14.66 -29.81
N PRO A 6 9.05 14.11 -30.31
CA PRO A 6 8.16 13.26 -29.52
C PRO A 6 8.87 12.01 -28.98
N SER A 7 9.87 11.49 -29.70
CA SER A 7 10.74 10.40 -29.26
C SER A 7 11.60 10.75 -28.03
N LEU A 8 12.15 11.96 -27.97
CA LEU A 8 12.93 12.43 -26.81
C LEU A 8 12.03 12.63 -25.57
N LEU A 9 10.78 13.06 -25.77
CA LEU A 9 9.79 13.13 -24.68
C LEU A 9 9.42 11.75 -24.15
N HIS A 10 9.20 10.76 -25.02
CA HIS A 10 8.93 9.39 -24.60
C HIS A 10 10.11 8.76 -23.85
N ILE A 11 11.33 8.97 -24.33
CA ILE A 11 12.54 8.49 -23.65
C ILE A 11 12.72 9.18 -22.30
N GLY A 12 12.57 10.51 -22.25
CA GLY A 12 12.69 11.30 -21.02
C GLY A 12 11.64 10.93 -19.95
N THR A 13 10.39 10.74 -20.35
CA THR A 13 9.31 10.32 -19.44
C THR A 13 9.52 8.90 -18.91
N THR A 14 9.98 7.97 -19.76
CA THR A 14 10.29 6.59 -19.35
C THR A 14 11.47 6.54 -18.36
N LEU A 15 12.54 7.29 -18.64
CA LEU A 15 13.69 7.44 -17.74
C LEU A 15 13.29 8.07 -16.40
N GLY A 16 12.48 9.13 -16.44
CA GLY A 16 11.95 9.77 -15.23
C GLY A 16 11.10 8.83 -14.38
N ALA A 17 10.23 8.03 -15.01
CA ALA A 17 9.42 7.04 -14.32
C ALA A 17 10.28 5.93 -13.67
N LEU A 18 11.31 5.45 -14.37
CA LEU A 18 12.27 4.48 -13.84
C LEU A 18 13.02 5.02 -12.62
N LEU A 19 13.54 6.25 -12.70
CA LEU A 19 14.22 6.91 -11.59
C LEU A 19 13.30 7.07 -10.37
N MET A 20 12.05 7.51 -10.58
CA MET A 20 11.04 7.61 -9.53
C MET A 20 10.75 6.25 -8.89
N ALA A 21 10.60 5.19 -9.68
CA ALA A 21 10.36 3.84 -9.17
C ALA A 21 11.52 3.35 -8.29
N LEU A 22 12.76 3.52 -8.75
CA LEU A 22 13.97 3.17 -8.00
C LEU A 22 14.08 3.98 -6.69
N MET A 23 13.82 5.29 -6.75
CA MET A 23 13.83 6.17 -5.59
C MET A 23 12.79 5.74 -4.54
N VAL A 24 11.57 5.42 -4.96
CA VAL A 24 10.50 4.95 -4.06
C VAL A 24 10.87 3.63 -3.38
N ILE A 25 11.49 2.71 -4.13
CA ILE A 25 12.01 1.46 -3.57
C ILE A 25 13.08 1.77 -2.51
N PHE A 26 14.05 2.64 -2.81
CA PHE A 26 15.12 3.01 -1.89
C PHE A 26 14.60 3.68 -0.61
N ILE A 27 13.66 4.62 -0.71
CA ILE A 27 13.00 5.27 0.44
C ILE A 27 12.30 4.23 1.31
N ARG A 28 11.57 3.29 0.70
CA ARG A 28 10.88 2.22 1.45
C ARG A 28 11.85 1.27 2.15
N LEU A 29 13.03 1.03 1.56
CA LEU A 29 14.09 0.26 2.20
C LEU A 29 14.63 1.00 3.43
N LYS A 30 15.01 2.28 3.28
CA LYS A 30 15.59 3.09 4.38
C LYS A 30 14.62 3.40 5.53
N ALA A 31 13.31 3.49 5.25
CA ALA A 31 12.29 3.69 6.29
C ALA A 31 12.05 2.46 7.18
N SER A 32 12.59 1.28 6.81
CA SER A 32 12.31 0.01 7.49
C SER A 32 13.24 -0.33 8.66
N ASP A 33 14.37 0.37 8.84
CA ASP A 33 15.28 0.18 9.99
C ASP A 33 14.85 0.91 11.27
N ARG A 34 13.64 1.48 11.28
CA ARG A 34 13.13 2.23 12.44
C ARG A 34 12.32 1.35 13.37
N PRO A 35 12.41 1.55 14.70
CA PRO A 35 11.63 0.79 15.66
C PRO A 35 10.14 0.97 15.40
N VAL A 36 9.38 -0.12 15.54
CA VAL A 36 7.94 -0.12 15.33
C VAL A 36 7.28 0.39 16.59
N THR A 37 6.51 1.47 16.46
CA THR A 37 5.71 2.04 17.55
C THR A 37 4.23 1.95 17.20
N LEU A 38 3.37 1.93 18.22
CA LEU A 38 1.92 1.89 18.05
C LEU A 38 1.39 2.95 17.08
N ARG A 39 1.90 4.19 17.22
CA ARG A 39 1.55 5.32 16.35
C ARG A 39 1.87 5.01 14.88
N LYS A 40 3.04 4.43 14.58
CA LYS A 40 3.44 4.07 13.20
C LYS A 40 2.59 2.94 12.60
N ILE A 41 1.98 2.09 13.42
CA ILE A 41 1.05 1.06 12.96
C ILE A 41 -0.31 1.67 12.61
N LEU A 42 -0.81 2.62 13.43
CA LEU A 42 -2.15 3.20 13.27
C LEU A 42 -2.24 4.37 12.28
N ILE A 43 -1.17 5.17 12.13
CA ILE A 43 -1.17 6.34 11.24
C ILE A 43 -1.52 5.98 9.78
N PRO A 44 -0.97 4.92 9.16
CA PRO A 44 -1.25 4.62 7.76
C PRO A 44 -2.74 4.35 7.42
N PRO A 45 -3.47 3.45 8.11
CA PRO A 45 -4.88 3.24 7.82
C PRO A 45 -5.72 4.48 8.12
N LEU A 46 -5.36 5.28 9.13
CA LEU A 46 -6.04 6.55 9.40
C LEU A 46 -5.82 7.56 8.27
N GLY A 47 -4.59 7.75 7.80
CA GLY A 47 -4.29 8.63 6.68
C GLY A 47 -4.88 8.17 5.35
N MET A 48 -5.10 6.86 5.16
CA MET A 48 -5.87 6.38 4.02
C MET A 48 -7.37 6.58 4.21
N SER A 49 -7.90 6.46 5.43
CA SER A 49 -9.33 6.65 5.67
C SER A 49 -9.83 8.05 5.28
N THR A 50 -9.00 9.09 5.44
CA THR A 50 -9.32 10.45 4.96
C THR A 50 -9.43 10.53 3.44
N GLY A 51 -8.72 9.66 2.71
CA GLY A 51 -8.78 9.57 1.24
C GLY A 51 -10.14 9.15 0.70
N PHE A 52 -11.03 8.55 1.52
CA PHE A 52 -12.40 8.22 1.09
C PHE A 52 -13.22 9.45 0.69
N ILE A 53 -12.78 10.66 1.07
CA ILE A 53 -13.40 11.91 0.60
C ILE A 53 -13.44 12.00 -0.94
N MET A 54 -12.53 11.31 -1.65
CA MET A 54 -12.54 11.30 -3.12
C MET A 54 -13.82 10.70 -3.71
N PHE A 55 -14.52 9.81 -3.00
CA PHE A 55 -15.80 9.24 -3.45
C PHE A 55 -16.98 10.22 -3.34
N ALA A 56 -16.78 11.38 -2.71
CA ALA A 56 -17.75 12.47 -2.80
C ALA A 56 -17.94 12.93 -4.26
N VAL A 57 -16.86 12.88 -5.06
CA VAL A 57 -16.86 13.23 -6.48
C VAL A 57 -17.53 12.12 -7.31
N PRO A 58 -18.55 12.43 -8.13
CA PRO A 58 -19.28 11.42 -8.91
C PRO A 58 -18.40 10.58 -9.83
N GLU A 59 -17.36 11.18 -10.39
CA GLU A 59 -16.43 10.52 -11.34
C GLU A 59 -15.66 9.36 -10.71
N VAL A 60 -15.45 9.35 -9.40
CA VAL A 60 -14.68 8.30 -8.69
C VAL A 60 -15.60 7.25 -8.06
N ARG A 61 -16.93 7.45 -8.12
CA ARG A 61 -17.90 6.52 -7.52
C ARG A 61 -17.90 5.21 -8.28
N VAL A 62 -17.88 4.13 -7.52
CA VAL A 62 -17.91 2.75 -8.02
C VAL A 62 -19.11 2.03 -7.41
N PRO A 63 -19.71 1.06 -8.11
CA PRO A 63 -20.75 0.21 -7.55
C PRO A 63 -20.30 -0.42 -6.23
N LEU A 64 -21.18 -0.40 -5.22
CA LEU A 64 -20.90 -0.93 -3.88
C LEU A 64 -20.44 -2.40 -3.91
N TRP A 65 -20.99 -3.20 -4.82
CA TRP A 65 -20.56 -4.60 -4.98
C TRP A 65 -19.12 -4.73 -5.47
N TRP A 66 -18.67 -3.85 -6.39
CA TRP A 66 -17.28 -3.81 -6.83
C TRP A 66 -16.35 -3.29 -5.74
N ALA A 67 -16.79 -2.29 -4.97
CA ALA A 67 -16.06 -1.82 -3.80
C ALA A 67 -15.86 -2.95 -2.77
N LEU A 68 -16.92 -3.72 -2.49
CA LEU A 68 -16.85 -4.85 -1.58
C LEU A 68 -15.91 -5.95 -2.10
N ALA A 69 -16.04 -6.33 -3.37
CA ALA A 69 -15.16 -7.32 -3.99
C ALA A 69 -13.69 -6.88 -3.97
N ALA A 70 -13.40 -5.62 -4.30
CA ALA A 70 -12.06 -5.04 -4.26
C ALA A 70 -11.49 -5.03 -2.84
N PHE A 71 -12.31 -4.63 -1.85
CA PHE A 71 -11.92 -4.62 -0.43
C PHE A 71 -11.59 -6.03 0.05
N LEU A 72 -12.45 -7.01 -0.22
CA LEU A 72 -12.26 -8.41 0.18
C LEU A 72 -11.03 -9.02 -0.52
N ALA A 73 -10.84 -8.75 -1.82
CA ALA A 73 -9.64 -9.17 -2.53
C ALA A 73 -8.37 -8.60 -1.90
N GLY A 74 -8.37 -7.29 -1.58
CA GLY A 74 -7.29 -6.65 -0.84
C GLY A 74 -7.04 -7.31 0.52
N TRP A 75 -8.11 -7.51 1.29
CA TRP A 75 -8.09 -8.05 2.64
C TRP A 75 -7.61 -9.51 2.70
N PHE A 76 -8.10 -10.39 1.83
CA PHE A 76 -7.81 -11.82 1.92
C PHE A 76 -6.66 -12.26 1.02
N VAL A 77 -6.58 -11.74 -0.21
CA VAL A 77 -5.58 -12.17 -1.19
C VAL A 77 -4.27 -11.41 -0.99
N PHE A 78 -4.35 -10.08 -1.00
CA PHE A 78 -3.14 -9.25 -0.98
C PHE A 78 -2.53 -9.06 0.41
N ALA A 79 -3.32 -9.07 1.47
CA ALA A 79 -2.76 -8.96 2.83
C ALA A 79 -2.02 -10.21 3.29
N TYR A 80 -2.42 -11.40 2.79
CA TYR A 80 -1.88 -12.68 3.26
C TYR A 80 -0.36 -12.81 3.08
N PRO A 81 0.22 -12.51 1.90
CA PRO A 81 1.67 -12.50 1.74
C PRO A 81 2.38 -11.54 2.70
N LEU A 82 1.81 -10.37 3.02
CA LEU A 82 2.42 -9.43 3.97
C LEU A 82 2.40 -9.97 5.40
N ILE A 83 1.27 -10.53 5.81
CA ILE A 83 1.10 -11.10 7.16
C ILE A 83 2.10 -12.23 7.38
N LYS A 84 2.16 -13.19 6.44
CA LYS A 84 3.04 -14.37 6.52
C LYS A 84 4.52 -13.99 6.63
N THR A 85 4.89 -12.84 6.10
CA THR A 85 6.30 -12.44 5.93
C THR A 85 6.73 -11.33 6.88
N THR A 86 5.82 -10.84 7.71
CA THR A 86 6.14 -9.89 8.76
C THR A 86 6.58 -10.68 9.98
N THR A 87 7.90 -10.76 10.21
CA THR A 87 8.46 -11.29 11.46
C THR A 87 8.87 -10.13 12.35
N PHE A 88 8.72 -10.29 13.66
CA PHE A 88 9.16 -9.31 14.64
C PHE A 88 10.40 -9.85 15.34
N HIS A 89 11.40 -8.99 15.53
CA HIS A 89 12.58 -9.29 16.31
C HIS A 89 12.74 -8.22 17.39
N GLU A 90 13.00 -8.67 18.61
CA GLU A 90 13.35 -7.81 19.71
C GLU A 90 14.85 -7.54 19.66
N LYS A 91 15.24 -6.27 19.74
CA LYS A 91 16.63 -5.84 19.87
C LYS A 91 16.69 -4.71 20.88
N GLU A 92 17.49 -4.88 21.94
CA GLU A 92 17.75 -3.84 22.95
C GLU A 92 16.46 -3.28 23.61
N GLY A 93 15.46 -4.14 23.88
CA GLY A 93 14.18 -3.75 24.47
C GLY A 93 13.24 -2.98 23.52
N LEU A 94 13.59 -2.88 22.23
CA LEU A 94 12.76 -2.28 21.19
C LEU A 94 12.32 -3.35 20.18
N ILE A 95 11.06 -3.29 19.77
CA ILE A 95 10.48 -4.24 18.80
C ILE A 95 10.67 -3.69 17.39
N TYR A 96 11.38 -4.46 16.56
CA TYR A 96 11.59 -4.18 15.15
C TYR A 96 10.78 -5.18 14.30
N ALA A 97 10.12 -4.69 13.26
CA ALA A 97 9.54 -5.57 12.24
C ALA A 97 10.60 -5.84 11.17
N LYS A 98 11.09 -7.08 11.09
CA LYS A 98 11.94 -7.55 10.00
C LYS A 98 11.06 -7.83 8.79
N ARG A 99 11.33 -7.13 7.69
CA ARG A 99 10.62 -7.39 6.43
C ARG A 99 11.30 -8.53 5.67
N SER A 100 10.48 -9.42 5.12
CA SER A 100 10.90 -10.41 4.14
C SER A 100 10.71 -9.89 2.70
N LYS A 101 11.42 -10.54 1.76
CA LYS A 101 11.42 -10.34 0.30
C LYS A 101 10.01 -10.27 -0.33
N SER A 102 8.98 -10.77 0.35
CA SER A 102 7.58 -10.76 -0.12
C SER A 102 6.92 -9.39 -0.19
N PHE A 103 7.53 -8.34 0.39
CA PHE A 103 7.08 -6.98 0.15
C PHE A 103 7.19 -6.59 -1.34
N ILE A 104 8.24 -7.06 -2.03
CA ILE A 104 8.45 -6.84 -3.47
C ILE A 104 7.41 -7.63 -4.27
N LEU A 105 7.11 -8.87 -3.88
CA LEU A 105 6.09 -9.70 -4.52
C LEU A 105 4.71 -9.02 -4.49
N VAL A 106 4.35 -8.35 -3.40
CA VAL A 106 3.08 -7.64 -3.31
C VAL A 106 3.09 -6.36 -4.13
N LEU A 107 4.20 -5.61 -4.15
CA LEU A 107 4.34 -4.48 -5.07
C LEU A 107 4.15 -4.91 -6.52
N LEU A 108 4.74 -6.05 -6.92
CA LEU A 108 4.60 -6.61 -8.26
C LEU A 108 3.16 -7.08 -8.54
N GLY A 109 2.53 -7.78 -7.59
CA GLY A 109 1.15 -8.23 -7.72
C GLY A 109 0.15 -7.08 -7.79
N LEU A 110 0.37 -6.03 -7.00
CA LEU A 110 -0.44 -4.81 -7.03
C LEU A 110 -0.26 -4.05 -8.34
N LEU A 111 0.96 -4.01 -8.88
CA LEU A 111 1.24 -3.44 -10.20
C LEU A 111 0.56 -4.24 -11.31
N LEU A 112 0.61 -5.57 -11.27
CA LEU A 112 -0.09 -6.44 -12.21
C LEU A 112 -1.60 -6.23 -12.16
N VAL A 113 -2.19 -6.23 -10.95
CA VAL A 113 -3.61 -5.94 -10.78
C VAL A 113 -3.96 -4.55 -11.30
N ARG A 114 -3.13 -3.54 -11.06
CA ARG A 114 -3.34 -2.19 -11.61
C ARG A 114 -3.37 -2.20 -13.14
N THR A 115 -2.41 -2.86 -13.77
CA THR A 115 -2.32 -2.94 -15.24
C THR A 115 -3.49 -3.72 -15.81
N LEU A 116 -3.83 -4.87 -15.20
CA LEU A 116 -4.98 -5.67 -15.61
C LEU A 116 -6.28 -4.92 -15.41
N LEU A 117 -6.46 -4.19 -14.30
CA LEU A 117 -7.61 -3.29 -14.17
C LEU A 117 -7.58 -2.32 -15.34
N HIS A 118 -6.56 -1.49 -15.51
CA HIS A 118 -6.52 -0.51 -16.60
C HIS A 118 -6.84 -1.11 -17.99
N GLU A 119 -6.21 -2.22 -18.37
CA GLU A 119 -6.39 -2.83 -19.69
C GLU A 119 -7.74 -3.53 -19.89
N PHE A 120 -8.24 -4.28 -18.89
CA PHE A 120 -9.49 -5.05 -19.03
C PHE A 120 -10.73 -4.16 -18.91
N ILE A 121 -10.56 -2.98 -18.31
CA ILE A 121 -11.65 -2.15 -17.84
C ILE A 121 -11.76 -0.82 -18.61
N ASP A 122 -10.74 -0.41 -19.39
CA ASP A 122 -10.79 0.79 -20.24
C ASP A 122 -11.96 0.76 -21.26
N ARG A 123 -12.59 -0.39 -21.51
CA ARG A 123 -13.83 -0.49 -22.32
C ARG A 123 -15.13 -0.21 -21.54
N TYR A 124 -15.11 -0.22 -20.21
CA TYR A 124 -16.32 -0.20 -19.35
C TYR A 124 -16.29 0.81 -18.19
N ILE A 125 -15.14 1.34 -17.80
CA ILE A 125 -14.97 2.21 -16.61
C ILE A 125 -14.00 3.35 -16.96
N SER A 126 -14.27 4.53 -16.41
CA SER A 126 -13.40 5.71 -16.58
C SER A 126 -12.12 5.61 -15.73
N ILE A 127 -11.06 6.30 -16.17
CA ILE A 127 -9.77 6.36 -15.45
C ILE A 127 -9.94 6.72 -13.94
N PRO A 128 -10.82 7.67 -13.55
CA PRO A 128 -11.01 7.98 -12.13
C PRO A 128 -11.63 6.83 -11.31
N GLN A 129 -12.56 6.06 -11.88
CA GLN A 129 -13.21 4.93 -11.20
C GLN A 129 -12.25 3.74 -10.98
N SER A 130 -11.36 3.46 -11.93
CA SER A 130 -10.34 2.42 -11.75
C SER A 130 -9.36 2.78 -10.62
N GLY A 131 -9.02 4.07 -10.49
CA GLY A 131 -8.30 4.61 -9.34
C GLY A 131 -9.04 4.42 -8.01
N GLY A 132 -10.36 4.63 -8.01
CA GLY A 132 -11.23 4.36 -6.86
C GLY A 132 -11.21 2.89 -6.42
N LEU A 133 -11.33 1.94 -7.35
CA LEU A 133 -11.25 0.50 -7.06
C LEU A 133 -9.87 0.09 -6.51
N PHE A 134 -8.81 0.59 -7.13
CA PHE A 134 -7.44 0.34 -6.69
C PHE A 134 -7.20 0.84 -5.27
N PHE A 135 -7.72 2.03 -4.94
CA PHE A 135 -7.66 2.58 -3.59
C PHE A 135 -8.37 1.70 -2.56
N ILE A 136 -9.59 1.23 -2.86
CA ILE A 136 -10.35 0.36 -1.94
C ILE A 136 -9.63 -0.96 -1.70
N LEU A 137 -9.07 -1.56 -2.76
CA LEU A 137 -8.26 -2.76 -2.68
C LEU A 137 -7.02 -2.53 -1.80
N ALA A 138 -6.29 -1.44 -2.04
CA ALA A 138 -5.13 -1.07 -1.25
C ALA A 138 -5.48 -0.82 0.23
N PHE A 139 -6.62 -0.18 0.49
CA PHE A 139 -7.12 0.08 1.84
C PHE A 139 -7.43 -1.23 2.58
N GLY A 140 -8.16 -2.17 1.96
CA GLY A 140 -8.45 -3.48 2.55
C GLY A 140 -7.17 -4.27 2.89
N MET A 141 -6.20 -4.26 1.97
CA MET A 141 -4.89 -4.88 2.20
C MET A 141 -4.15 -4.27 3.39
N ILE A 142 -4.04 -2.94 3.43
CA ILE A 142 -3.28 -2.23 4.48
C ILE A 142 -3.95 -2.37 5.84
N LEU A 143 -5.27 -2.28 5.89
CA LEU A 143 -6.02 -2.38 7.13
C LEU A 143 -5.82 -3.75 7.79
N HIS A 144 -5.98 -4.85 7.06
CA HIS A 144 -5.76 -6.20 7.60
C HIS A 144 -4.32 -6.39 8.08
N TRP A 145 -3.34 -6.01 7.25
CA TRP A 145 -1.93 -6.16 7.60
C TRP A 145 -1.56 -5.36 8.85
N ARG A 146 -2.07 -4.13 9.00
CA ARG A 146 -1.81 -3.29 10.18
C ARG A 146 -2.52 -3.81 11.43
N VAL A 147 -3.73 -4.37 11.31
CA VAL A 147 -4.41 -5.05 12.42
C VAL A 147 -3.59 -6.26 12.90
N PHE A 148 -3.05 -7.06 11.98
CA PHE A 148 -2.14 -8.16 12.34
C PHE A 148 -0.91 -7.63 13.08
N MET A 149 -0.23 -6.60 12.56
CA MET A 149 0.92 -6.00 13.22
C MET A 149 0.60 -5.47 14.62
N PHE A 150 -0.55 -4.81 14.80
CA PHE A 150 -1.00 -4.31 16.08
C PHE A 150 -1.22 -5.44 17.10
N ARG A 151 -1.90 -6.52 16.69
CA ARG A 151 -2.14 -7.70 17.53
C ARG A 151 -0.83 -8.37 17.94
N THR A 152 0.10 -8.54 17.01
CA THR A 152 1.40 -9.13 17.29
C THR A 152 2.25 -8.22 18.20
N TYR A 153 2.25 -6.92 17.95
CA TYR A 153 2.94 -5.94 18.80
C TYR A 153 2.43 -5.98 20.25
N ARG A 154 1.11 -6.02 20.47
CA ARG A 154 0.52 -6.13 21.83
C ARG A 154 0.82 -7.45 22.54
N LYS A 155 1.10 -8.52 21.82
CA LYS A 155 1.50 -9.82 22.41
C LYS A 155 2.98 -9.82 22.82
N LEU A 156 3.81 -9.07 22.09
CA LEU A 156 5.25 -9.00 22.31
C LEU A 156 5.66 -7.95 23.35
N VAL A 157 4.84 -6.90 23.56
CA VAL A 157 5.02 -5.95 24.66
C VAL A 157 4.19 -6.44 25.87
N PRO A 158 4.82 -6.86 26.99
CA PRO A 158 4.10 -7.16 28.23
C PRO A 158 3.28 -5.94 28.67
N GLN A 159 2.03 -6.16 29.13
CA GLN A 159 1.10 -5.10 29.54
C GLN A 159 1.67 -4.15 30.61
N ASP A 160 2.64 -4.59 31.40
CA ASP A 160 3.22 -3.83 32.52
C ASP A 160 4.07 -2.63 32.08
N ALA A 161 4.60 -2.63 30.85
CA ALA A 161 5.42 -1.54 30.32
C ALA A 161 4.61 -0.42 29.64
N LEU A 162 3.30 -0.64 29.39
CA LEU A 162 2.42 0.32 28.72
C LEU A 162 1.76 1.31 29.69
N ILE A 163 1.81 1.04 30.99
CA ILE A 163 1.19 1.86 32.04
C ILE A 163 2.20 2.79 32.73
N SER A 164 3.51 2.53 32.59
CA SER A 164 4.57 3.27 33.29
C SER A 164 5.29 4.34 32.45
N ARG A 165 4.70 4.83 31.34
CA ARG A 165 5.28 5.92 30.52
C ARG A 165 4.25 6.94 30.08
#